data_AF-A0A967YD51-F1
#
_entry.id   AF-A0A967YD51-F1
#
_cell.length_a   1.000
_cell.length_b   1.000
_cell.length_c   1.000
_cell.angle_alpha   90.00
_cell.angle_beta   90.00
_cell.angle_gamma   90.00
#
_symmetry.space_group_name_H-M   'P 1'
#
loop_
_entity.id
_entity.type
_entity.pdbx_description
1 polymer ?
#
loop_
_entity_poly.entity_id
_entity_poly.type
_entity_poly.pdbx_seq_one_letter_code
_entity_poly.pdbx_strand_id
1 'polypeptide(L)'
;KRLKPDLVLVDMSLPDQSGIELTTEMLKLSSKIRIMIVSMHSKADYIVKAFQAGATGYVVKESASEKLLQGIDTVLKGDYFMDTHVSLKVVRKLMGNQDEEAKITIT
;
A
#
# COMPACT_ATOMS: atom_id res chain seq x y z
N LYS A 1 10.77 26.16 -5.92
CA LYS A 1 10.13 25.43 -7.03
C LYS A 1 9.03 24.55 -6.46
N ARG A 2 7.79 24.62 -6.95
CA ARG A 2 6.75 23.63 -6.61
C ARG A 2 6.83 22.50 -7.65
N LEU A 3 7.19 21.30 -7.22
CA LEU A 3 7.17 20.12 -8.08
C LEU A 3 5.72 19.68 -8.31
N LYS A 4 5.44 19.09 -9.47
CA LYS A 4 4.14 18.51 -9.83
C LYS A 4 4.37 17.05 -10.25
N PRO A 5 4.68 16.16 -9.29
CA PRO A 5 4.97 14.77 -9.62
C PRO A 5 3.71 14.06 -10.13
N ASP A 6 3.88 13.21 -11.14
CA ASP A 6 2.82 12.32 -11.63
C ASP A 6 2.62 11.10 -10.71
N LEU A 7 3.67 10.74 -9.97
CA LEU A 7 3.74 9.65 -9.00
C LEU A 7 4.66 10.01 -7.83
N VAL A 8 4.27 9.63 -6.62
CA VAL A 8 5.10 9.71 -5.42
C VAL A 8 5.24 8.32 -4.81
N LEU A 9 6.50 7.93 -4.54
CA LEU A 9 6.81 6.76 -3.73
C LEU A 9 6.86 7.18 -2.27
N VAL A 10 6.06 6.54 -1.43
CA VAL A 10 5.95 6.87 0.00
C VAL A 10 6.39 5.68 0.82
N ASP A 11 7.33 5.88 1.72
CA ASP A 11 7.66 4.87 2.72
C ASP A 11 6.49 4.67 3.69
N MET A 12 6.14 3.43 4.00
CA MET A 12 5.13 3.15 5.03
C MET A 12 5.59 3.63 6.43
N SER A 13 6.88 3.53 6.71
CA SER A 13 7.48 3.76 8.03
C SER A 13 8.32 5.04 8.01
N LEU A 14 7.65 6.20 8.04
CA LEU A 14 8.33 7.48 8.21
C LEU A 14 8.59 7.74 9.71
N PRO A 15 9.61 8.54 10.05
CA PRO A 15 9.99 8.78 11.45
C PRO A 15 8.95 9.58 12.26
N ASP A 16 8.16 10.41 11.59
CA ASP A 16 7.22 11.37 12.18
C ASP A 16 5.75 10.96 12.03
N GLN A 17 5.40 10.23 10.97
CA GLN A 17 4.04 9.77 10.72
C GLN A 17 3.98 8.47 9.91
N SER A 18 2.79 7.90 9.74
CA SER A 18 2.59 6.76 8.84
C SER A 18 2.55 7.20 7.37
N GLY A 19 3.10 6.40 6.47
CA GLY A 19 2.94 6.63 5.02
C GLY A 19 1.47 6.66 4.57
N ILE A 20 0.57 5.99 5.30
CA ILE A 20 -0.89 6.02 5.05
C ILE A 20 -1.50 7.37 5.42
N GLU A 21 -1.06 7.96 6.52
CA GLU A 21 -1.49 9.28 6.97
C GLU A 21 -1.02 10.34 5.97
N LEU A 22 0.27 10.30 5.62
CA LEU A 22 0.85 11.17 4.59
C LEU A 22 0.10 11.05 3.25
N THR A 23 -0.26 9.83 2.84
CA THR A 23 -1.05 9.60 1.61
C THR A 23 -2.36 10.39 1.63
N THR A 24 -3.08 10.30 2.76
CA THR A 24 -4.35 11.03 2.95
C THR A 24 -4.15 12.53 2.88
N GLU A 25 -3.09 13.06 3.50
CA GLU A 25 -2.76 14.48 3.48
C GLU A 25 -2.36 14.98 2.08
N MET A 26 -1.55 14.22 1.36
CA MET A 26 -1.12 14.58 0.01
C MET A 26 -2.29 14.65 -0.97
N LEU A 27 -3.24 13.73 -0.87
CA LEU A 27 -4.42 13.71 -1.74
C LEU A 27 -5.41 14.83 -1.43
N LYS A 28 -5.45 15.34 -0.19
CA LYS A 28 -6.19 16.58 0.14
C LYS A 28 -5.60 17.81 -0.57
N LEU A 29 -4.29 17.83 -0.81
CA LEU A 29 -3.61 18.92 -1.50
C LEU A 29 -3.72 18.79 -3.03
N SER A 30 -3.70 17.56 -3.55
CA SER A 30 -3.91 17.31 -4.97
C SER A 30 -4.38 15.87 -5.24
N SER A 31 -5.62 15.74 -5.71
CA SER A 31 -6.21 14.45 -6.11
C SER A 31 -5.63 13.87 -7.41
N LYS A 32 -4.76 14.61 -8.11
CA LYS A 32 -4.14 14.16 -9.37
C LYS A 32 -2.85 13.37 -9.17
N ILE A 33 -2.28 13.42 -7.96
CA ILE A 33 -1.04 12.73 -7.65
C ILE A 33 -1.35 11.26 -7.41
N ARG A 34 -0.60 10.39 -8.08
CA ARG A 34 -0.63 8.95 -7.80
C ARG A 34 0.34 8.65 -6.67
N ILE A 35 -0.03 7.73 -5.79
CA ILE A 35 0.78 7.39 -4.62
C ILE A 35 0.99 5.89 -4.59
N MET A 36 2.26 5.48 -4.50
CA MET A 36 2.65 4.09 -4.31
C MET A 36 3.37 3.96 -2.97
N ILE A 37 2.83 3.13 -2.08
CA ILE A 37 3.46 2.84 -0.79
C ILE A 37 4.52 1.75 -0.96
N VAL A 38 5.68 1.96 -0.35
CA VAL A 38 6.79 1.01 -0.27
C VAL A 38 7.01 0.64 1.18
N SER A 39 6.93 -0.64 1.53
CA SER A 39 6.79 -1.09 2.93
C SER A 39 7.57 -2.36 3.23
N MET A 40 8.13 -2.49 4.44
CA MET A 40 8.62 -3.80 4.95
C MET A 40 7.47 -4.72 5.40
N HIS A 41 6.24 -4.22 5.46
CA HIS A 41 5.10 -4.96 5.98
C HIS A 41 4.30 -5.61 4.85
N SER A 42 4.01 -6.90 5.00
CA SER A 42 3.21 -7.69 4.06
C SER A 42 1.82 -8.07 4.62
N LYS A 43 1.37 -7.42 5.71
CA LYS A 43 0.09 -7.76 6.37
C LYS A 43 -1.07 -7.14 5.59
N ALA A 44 -2.12 -7.92 5.35
CA ALA A 44 -3.30 -7.50 4.59
C ALA A 44 -3.93 -6.22 5.13
N ASP A 45 -3.95 -6.04 6.46
CA ASP A 45 -4.48 -4.87 7.15
C ASP A 45 -3.86 -3.55 6.69
N TYR A 46 -2.53 -3.51 6.59
CA TYR A 46 -1.83 -2.30 6.16
C TYR A 46 -2.07 -2.02 4.69
N ILE A 47 -2.12 -3.07 3.87
CA ILE A 47 -2.36 -2.95 2.44
C ILE A 47 -3.76 -2.43 2.17
N VAL A 48 -4.78 -2.99 2.82
CA VAL A 48 -6.17 -2.51 2.73
C VAL A 48 -6.27 -1.05 3.17
N LYS A 49 -5.66 -0.69 4.32
CA LYS A 49 -5.66 0.69 4.80
C LYS A 49 -4.95 1.66 3.84
N ALA A 50 -3.86 1.23 3.21
CA ALA A 50 -3.15 2.02 2.20
C ALA A 50 -4.04 2.34 1.00
N PHE A 51 -4.72 1.34 0.44
CA PHE A 51 -5.64 1.55 -0.68
C PHE A 51 -6.88 2.37 -0.26
N GLN A 52 -7.40 2.18 0.96
CA GLN A 52 -8.49 3.00 1.51
C GLN A 52 -8.10 4.47 1.68
N ALA A 53 -6.83 4.75 2.01
CA ALA A 53 -6.30 6.12 2.06
C ALA A 53 -6.09 6.75 0.68
N GLY A 54 -6.29 6.00 -0.40
CA GLY A 54 -6.19 6.48 -1.78
C GLY A 54 -4.86 6.17 -2.47
N ALA A 55 -4.01 5.31 -1.89
CA ALA A 55 -2.85 4.83 -2.64
C ALA A 55 -3.31 4.07 -3.89
N THR A 56 -2.59 4.27 -4.99
CA THR A 56 -2.80 3.57 -6.26
C THR A 56 -1.85 2.38 -6.41
N GLY A 57 -0.84 2.26 -5.55
CA GLY A 57 -0.02 1.06 -5.51
C GLY A 57 0.60 0.71 -4.17
N TYR A 58 0.98 -0.56 -4.02
CA TYR A 58 1.66 -1.10 -2.84
C TYR A 58 2.74 -2.10 -3.24
N VAL A 59 3.97 -1.86 -2.78
CA VAL A 59 5.14 -2.71 -3.02
C VAL A 59 5.80 -3.06 -1.69
N VAL A 60 6.19 -4.32 -1.54
CA VAL A 60 6.97 -4.78 -0.39
C VAL A 60 8.46 -4.51 -0.69
N LYS A 61 9.20 -3.90 0.25
CA LYS A 61 10.58 -3.43 0.02
C LYS A 61 11.52 -4.57 -0.37
N GLU A 62 11.33 -5.75 0.19
CA GLU A 62 12.10 -6.95 -0.10
C GLU A 62 11.99 -7.40 -1.57
N SER A 63 10.85 -7.14 -2.22
CA SER A 63 10.59 -7.44 -3.64
C SER A 63 10.70 -6.22 -4.55
N ALA A 64 11.02 -5.04 -3.99
CA ALA A 64 10.96 -3.79 -4.72
C ALA A 64 11.94 -3.72 -5.89
N SER A 65 13.12 -4.32 -5.79
CA SER A 65 14.10 -4.32 -6.90
C SER A 65 13.55 -4.89 -8.20
N GLU A 66 12.66 -5.89 -8.14
CA GLU A 66 12.07 -6.54 -9.31
C GLU A 66 10.69 -5.98 -9.67
N LYS A 67 9.88 -5.62 -8.67
CA LYS A 67 8.47 -5.24 -8.86
C LYS A 67 8.22 -3.75 -8.93
N LEU A 68 9.14 -2.92 -8.44
CA LEU A 68 8.91 -1.48 -8.35
C LEU A 68 8.76 -0.85 -9.74
N LEU A 69 9.60 -1.20 -10.71
CA LEU A 69 9.51 -0.65 -12.07
C LEU A 69 8.19 -1.03 -12.74
N GLN A 70 7.80 -2.31 -12.66
CA GLN A 70 6.51 -2.78 -13.15
C GLN A 70 5.35 -2.03 -12.48
N GLY A 71 5.44 -1.84 -11.17
CA GLY A 71 4.44 -1.11 -10.40
C GLY A 71 4.34 0.36 -10.78
N ILE A 72 5.46 1.04 -10.96
CA ILE A 72 5.52 2.44 -11.42
C ILE A 72 4.83 2.56 -12.78
N ASP A 73 5.20 1.73 -13.76
CA ASP A 73 4.61 1.76 -15.10
C ASP A 73 3.11 1.50 -15.08
N THR A 74 2.66 0.56 -14.23
CA THR A 74 1.24 0.22 -14.07
C THR A 74 0.46 1.41 -13.49
N VAL A 75 0.97 1.99 -12.42
CA VAL A 75 0.33 3.12 -11.75
C VAL A 75 0.29 4.36 -12.65
N LEU A 76 1.37 4.66 -13.38
CA LEU A 76 1.40 5.80 -14.31
C LEU A 76 0.37 5.67 -15.44
N LYS A 77 0.02 4.45 -15.86
CA LYS A 77 -1.07 4.19 -16.83
C LYS A 77 -2.47 4.40 -16.25
N GLY A 78 -2.58 4.57 -14.93
CA GLY A 78 -3.85 4.75 -14.21
C GLY A 78 -4.40 3.49 -13.57
N ASP A 79 -3.66 2.37 -13.64
CA ASP A 79 -4.07 1.10 -13.05
C ASP A 79 -3.60 0.96 -11.60
N TYR A 80 -4.27 0.11 -10.83
CA TYR A 80 -3.84 -0.23 -9.49
C TYR A 80 -2.75 -1.31 -9.52
N PHE A 81 -1.74 -1.17 -8.68
CA PHE A 81 -0.69 -2.18 -8.54
C PHE A 81 -0.56 -2.69 -7.11
N MET A 82 -0.59 -4.01 -6.92
CA MET A 82 -0.27 -4.64 -5.65
C MET A 82 0.69 -5.79 -5.93
N ASP A 83 1.73 -5.91 -5.11
CA ASP A 83 2.62 -7.07 -5.20
C ASP A 83 1.80 -8.38 -5.11
N THR A 84 2.03 -9.27 -6.08
CA THR A 84 1.35 -10.57 -6.20
C THR A 84 1.50 -11.41 -4.93
N HIS A 85 2.66 -11.34 -4.25
CA HIS A 85 2.94 -12.15 -3.06
C HIS A 85 2.00 -11.83 -1.88
N VAL A 86 1.44 -10.62 -1.83
CA VAL A 86 0.50 -10.20 -0.78
C VAL A 86 -0.97 -10.25 -1.21
N SER A 87 -1.21 -10.45 -2.50
CA SER A 87 -2.55 -10.39 -3.10
C SER A 87 -3.52 -11.41 -2.50
N LEU A 88 -3.10 -12.67 -2.30
CA LEU A 88 -3.96 -13.71 -1.72
C LEU A 88 -4.38 -13.40 -0.28
N LYS A 89 -3.49 -12.83 0.54
CA LYS A 89 -3.78 -12.45 1.93
C LYS A 89 -4.85 -11.35 1.96
N VAL A 90 -4.74 -10.40 1.05
CA VAL A 90 -5.73 -9.31 0.91
C VAL A 90 -7.06 -9.85 0.41
N VAL A 91 -7.07 -10.70 -0.63
CA VAL A 91 -8.29 -11.32 -1.16
C VAL A 91 -9.03 -12.12 -0.09
N ARG A 92 -8.32 -12.98 0.67
CA ARG A 92 -8.92 -13.73 1.78
C ARG A 92 -9.57 -12.82 2.82
N LYS A 93 -8.89 -11.71 3.15
CA LYS A 93 -9.43 -10.72 4.08
C LYS A 93 -10.70 -10.05 3.55
N LEU A 94 -10.74 -9.71 2.27
CA LEU A 94 -11.93 -9.13 1.62
C LEU A 94 -13.10 -10.12 1.53
N MET A 95 -12.81 -11.42 1.37
CA MET A 95 -13.81 -12.49 1.32
C MET A 95 -14.41 -12.83 2.70
N GLY A 96 -13.97 -12.19 3.79
CA GLY A 96 -14.57 -12.36 5.11
C GLY A 96 -14.14 -13.62 5.86
N ASN A 97 -13.11 -14.33 5.40
CA ASN A 97 -12.52 -15.40 6.20
C ASN A 97 -11.72 -14.78 7.34
N GLN A 98 -12.38 -14.64 8.50
CA GLN A 98 -11.71 -14.48 9.77
C GLN A 98 -10.94 -15.77 10.02
N ASP A 99 -9.62 -15.77 9.82
CA ASP A 99 -8.79 -16.80 10.44
C ASP A 99 -8.91 -16.57 11.95
N GLU A 100 -9.71 -17.45 12.56
CA GLU A 100 -9.97 -17.60 13.97
C GLU A 100 -8.74 -17.28 14.83
N GLU A 101 -8.90 -16.29 15.71
CA GLU A 101 -8.20 -16.21 16.98
C GLU A 101 -8.77 -17.26 17.96
N ALA A 102 -9.01 -18.49 17.48
CA ALA A 102 -9.19 -19.68 18.30
C ALA A 102 -7.82 -20.13 18.82
N LYS A 103 -7.14 -19.25 19.57
CA LYS A 103 -6.17 -19.69 20.57
C LYS A 103 -6.91 -19.88 21.88
N ILE A 104 -7.57 -21.03 21.96
CA ILE A 104 -7.59 -21.93 23.12
C ILE A 104 -7.51 -21.18 24.46
N THR A 105 -8.67 -20.76 24.97
CA THR A 105 -8.95 -20.96 26.39
C THR A 105 -8.91 -22.47 26.62
N ILE A 106 -7.81 -22.95 27.18
CA ILE A 106 -7.66 -24.10 28.11
C ILE A 106 -6.17 -24.11 28.48
N THR A 107 -5.84 -23.44 29.59
CA THR A 107 -5.24 -24.05 30.81
C THR A 107 -5.34 -23.01 31.91
#